data_AF-A0A3M1FZ59-F1
#
_entry.id   AF-A0A3M1FZ59-F1
#
_cell.length_a   1.000
_cell.length_b   1.000
_cell.length_c   1.000
_cell.angle_alpha   90.00
_cell.angle_beta   90.00
_cell.angle_gamma   90.00
#
_symmetry.space_group_name_H-M   'P 1'
#
loop_
_entity.id
_entity.type
_entity.pdbx_description
1 polymer ?
#
loop_
_entity_poly.entity_id
_entity_poly.type
_entity_poly.pdbx_seq_one_letter_code
_entity_poly.pdbx_strand_id
1 'polypeptide(L)'
;MRKNLPLVAMAVLIVVVFGAILWIVQTANSTLPQPEEVLTLEEAAARIQQGDVERILIQEGRDVFLYLPGQARPLYTRLELGKTFTETFEALGVPVSAFPPLRVEED
;
A
#
# COMPACT_ATOMS: atom_id res chain seq x y z
N MET A 1 -34.50 45.05 -12.83
CA MET A 1 -34.25 43.61 -12.65
C MET A 1 -32.97 43.40 -11.83
N ARG A 2 -33.07 43.19 -10.51
CA ARG A 2 -31.93 42.85 -9.64
C ARG A 2 -32.39 41.79 -8.63
N LYS A 3 -32.63 40.55 -9.08
CA LYS A 3 -33.00 39.42 -8.20
C LYS A 3 -31.95 38.29 -8.19
N ASN A 4 -30.92 38.38 -9.02
CA ASN A 4 -29.98 37.27 -9.24
C ASN A 4 -28.68 37.40 -8.44
N LEU A 5 -28.43 38.56 -7.82
CA LEU A 5 -27.21 38.82 -7.04
C LEU A 5 -26.98 37.81 -5.90
N PRO A 6 -27.98 37.44 -5.06
CA PRO A 6 -27.74 36.45 -4.00
C PRO A 6 -27.53 35.03 -4.56
N LEU A 7 -28.15 34.71 -5.71
CA LEU A 7 -28.06 33.39 -6.34
C LEU A 7 -26.68 33.18 -7.00
N VAL A 8 -26.16 34.24 -7.63
CA VAL A 8 -24.80 34.26 -8.20
C VAL A 8 -23.76 34.19 -7.07
N ALA A 9 -23.93 34.94 -5.98
CA ALA A 9 -23.02 34.87 -4.84
C ALA A 9 -22.99 33.48 -4.20
N MET A 10 -24.16 32.82 -4.07
CA MET A 10 -24.25 31.46 -3.53
C MET A 10 -23.61 30.43 -4.47
N ALA A 11 -23.80 30.55 -5.79
CA ALA A 11 -23.15 29.67 -6.76
C ALA A 11 -21.62 29.80 -6.72
N VAL A 12 -21.11 31.03 -6.62
CA VAL A 12 -19.66 31.27 -6.47
C VAL A 12 -19.13 30.64 -5.18
N LEU A 13 -19.85 30.77 -4.06
CA LEU A 13 -19.44 30.18 -2.79
C LEU A 13 -19.37 28.65 -2.85
N ILE A 14 -20.34 28.01 -3.51
CA ILE A 14 -20.35 26.56 -3.72
C ILE A 14 -19.13 26.11 -4.54
N VAL A 15 -18.80 26.82 -5.62
CA VAL A 15 -17.63 26.51 -6.45
C VAL A 15 -16.33 26.66 -5.66
N VAL A 16 -16.20 27.70 -4.84
CA VAL A 16 -15.02 27.90 -3.99
C VAL A 16 -14.89 26.79 -2.94
N VAL A 17 -15.99 26.41 -2.29
CA VAL A 17 -15.99 25.31 -1.29
C VAL A 17 -15.65 23.98 -1.94
N PHE A 18 -16.25 23.66 -3.10
CA PHE A 18 -15.91 22.44 -3.85
C PHE A 18 -14.46 22.44 -4.32
N GLY A 19 -13.97 23.57 -4.83
CA GLY A 19 -12.57 23.72 -5.22
C GLY A 19 -11.61 23.49 -4.05
N ALA A 20 -11.93 24.04 -2.88
CA ALA A 20 -11.13 23.84 -1.66
C ALA A 20 -11.13 22.37 -1.21
N ILE A 21 -12.28 21.69 -1.22
CA ILE A 21 -12.38 20.28 -0.85
C ILE A 21 -11.56 19.41 -1.82
N LEU A 22 -11.70 19.63 -3.14
CA LEU A 22 -10.94 18.89 -4.14
C LEU A 22 -9.43 19.12 -3.99
N TRP A 23 -9.02 20.35 -3.69
CA TRP A 23 -7.61 20.68 -3.46
C TRP A 23 -7.06 19.99 -2.21
N ILE A 24 -7.82 19.89 -1.12
CA ILE A 24 -7.43 19.17 0.11
C ILE A 24 -7.27 17.66 -0.17
N VAL A 25 -8.21 17.06 -0.90
CA VAL A 25 -8.12 15.64 -1.27
C VAL A 25 -6.90 15.38 -2.16
N GLN A 26 -6.67 16.24 -3.15
CA GLN A 26 -5.54 16.09 -4.08
C GLN A 26 -4.20 16.31 -3.37
N THR A 27 -4.11 17.30 -2.48
CA THR A 27 -2.89 17.52 -1.68
C THR A 27 -2.64 16.38 -0.72
N ALA A 28 -3.64 15.85 -0.01
CA ALA A 28 -3.48 14.66 0.83
C ALA A 28 -2.97 13.44 0.03
N ASN A 29 -3.42 13.29 -1.22
CA ASN A 29 -3.00 12.19 -2.08
C ASN A 29 -1.60 12.41 -2.71
N SER A 30 -1.18 13.67 -2.87
CA SER A 30 0.08 14.06 -3.56
C SER A 30 1.24 14.37 -2.61
N THR A 31 0.97 14.71 -1.33
CA THR A 31 1.98 15.15 -0.34
C THR A 31 2.53 14.03 0.54
N LEU A 32 2.07 12.80 0.36
CA LEU A 32 2.68 11.66 1.01
C LEU A 32 3.31 10.75 -0.05
N PRO A 33 4.51 11.09 -0.56
CA PRO A 33 5.44 10.05 -0.95
C PRO A 33 5.75 9.27 0.34
N GLN A 34 4.88 8.33 0.71
CA GLN A 34 5.26 7.32 1.69
C GLN A 34 6.22 6.41 0.92
N PRO A 35 7.54 6.47 1.19
CA PRO A 35 8.45 5.52 0.59
C PRO A 35 7.91 4.12 0.90
N GLU A 36 7.96 3.23 -0.07
CA GLU A 36 7.79 1.81 0.22
C GLU A 36 8.74 1.47 1.37
N GLU A 37 8.17 1.03 2.48
CA GLU A 37 8.97 0.73 3.67
C GLU A 37 9.69 -0.59 3.35
N VAL A 38 10.97 -0.45 2.98
CA VAL A 38 11.83 -1.57 2.59
C VAL A 38 12.25 -2.30 3.86
N LEU A 39 11.86 -3.56 3.97
CA LEU A 39 12.20 -4.45 5.07
C LEU A 39 13.34 -5.39 4.67
N THR A 40 14.12 -5.81 5.66
CA THR A 40 15.01 -6.96 5.49
C THR A 40 14.21 -8.26 5.42
N LEU A 41 14.82 -9.33 4.89
CA LEU A 41 14.17 -10.64 4.80
C LEU A 41 13.85 -11.21 6.19
N GLU A 42 14.69 -10.93 7.19
CA GLU A 42 14.50 -11.34 8.58
C GLU A 42 13.31 -10.63 9.23
N GLU A 43 13.15 -9.33 8.97
CA GLU A 43 11.99 -8.55 9.46
C GLU A 43 10.69 -9.04 8.80
N ALA A 44 10.74 -9.32 7.49
CA ALA A 44 9.63 -9.93 6.78
C ALA A 44 9.28 -11.31 7.37
N ALA A 45 10.28 -12.14 7.67
CA ALA A 45 10.11 -13.46 8.25
C ALA A 45 9.45 -13.39 9.64
N ALA A 46 9.90 -12.46 10.49
CA ALA A 46 9.33 -12.25 11.81
C ALA A 46 7.84 -11.85 11.74
N ARG A 47 7.47 -10.94 10.84
CA ARG A 47 6.07 -10.51 10.67
C ARG A 47 5.18 -11.64 10.16
N ILE A 48 5.69 -12.46 9.23
CA ILE A 48 4.96 -13.65 8.75
C ILE A 48 4.74 -14.64 9.90
N GLN A 49 5.77 -14.93 10.70
CA GLN A 49 5.65 -15.83 11.86
C GLN A 49 4.68 -15.30 12.93
N GLN A 50 4.65 -13.98 13.13
CA GLN A 50 3.74 -13.32 14.07
C GLN A 50 2.27 -13.35 13.61
N GLY A 51 2.03 -13.65 12.32
CA GLY A 51 0.68 -13.64 11.74
C GLY A 51 0.18 -12.23 11.41
N ASP A 52 1.09 -11.25 11.31
CA ASP A 52 0.75 -9.85 11.03
C ASP A 52 0.50 -9.59 9.54
N VAL A 53 0.75 -10.58 8.69
CA VAL A 53 0.65 -10.46 7.23
C VAL A 53 -0.67 -11.07 6.75
N GLU A 54 -1.50 -10.27 6.10
CA GLU A 54 -2.80 -10.69 5.57
C GLU A 54 -2.65 -11.44 4.23
N ARG A 55 -1.78 -10.94 3.36
CA ARG A 55 -1.49 -11.53 2.05
C ARG A 55 -0.11 -11.16 1.56
N ILE A 56 0.42 -11.99 0.67
CA ILE A 56 1.71 -11.77 0.01
C ILE A 56 1.51 -11.75 -1.50
N LEU A 57 2.17 -10.82 -2.16
CA LEU A 57 2.28 -10.75 -3.61
C LEU A 57 3.75 -10.86 -4.00
N ILE A 58 4.06 -11.74 -4.94
CA ILE A 58 5.38 -11.85 -5.56
C ILE A 58 5.27 -11.37 -7.00
N GLN A 59 6.04 -10.35 -7.36
CA GLN A 59 6.16 -9.85 -8.73
C GLN A 59 7.55 -10.15 -9.29
N GLU A 60 7.62 -10.38 -10.60
CA GLU A 60 8.87 -10.65 -11.34
C GLU A 60 9.73 -11.77 -10.69
N GLY A 61 9.08 -12.70 -9.99
CA GLY A 61 9.70 -13.82 -9.28
C GLY A 61 10.62 -13.45 -8.10
N ARG A 62 10.78 -12.16 -7.76
CA ARG A 62 11.78 -11.72 -6.76
C ARG A 62 11.32 -10.60 -5.85
N ASP A 63 10.41 -9.75 -6.33
CA ASP A 63 9.90 -8.63 -5.57
C ASP A 63 8.73 -9.09 -4.72
N VAL A 64 8.84 -8.94 -3.40
CA VAL A 64 7.89 -9.49 -2.43
C VAL A 64 7.22 -8.34 -1.70
N PHE A 65 5.90 -8.30 -1.79
CA PHE A 65 5.05 -7.30 -1.17
C PHE A 65 4.20 -7.96 -0.07
N LEU A 66 4.37 -7.48 1.17
CA LEU A 66 3.66 -7.96 2.34
C LEU A 66 2.54 -6.96 2.66
N TYR A 67 1.29 -7.40 2.61
CA TYR A 67 0.14 -6.56 2.96
C TYR A 67 -0.27 -6.82 4.40
N LEU A 68 -0.39 -5.74 5.17
CA LEU A 68 -0.76 -5.78 6.57
C LEU A 68 -2.18 -5.25 6.76
N PRO A 69 -2.91 -5.76 7.77
CA PRO A 69 -4.27 -5.32 8.03
C PRO A 69 -4.29 -3.84 8.43
N GLY A 70 -5.14 -3.06 7.76
CA GLY A 70 -5.30 -1.63 8.05
C GLY A 70 -4.16 -0.73 7.53
N GLN A 71 -3.15 -1.29 6.87
CA GLN A 71 -2.14 -0.49 6.16
C GLN A 71 -2.57 -0.27 4.70
N ALA A 72 -2.44 0.98 4.25
CA ALA A 72 -2.82 1.38 2.89
C ALA A 72 -1.81 0.94 1.81
N ARG A 73 -0.54 0.72 2.19
CA ARG A 73 0.55 0.33 1.29
C ARG A 73 1.23 -0.94 1.81
N PRO A 74 1.68 -1.85 0.92
CA PRO A 74 2.43 -3.02 1.33
C PRO A 74 3.85 -2.64 1.78
N LEU A 75 4.45 -3.50 2.59
CA LEU A 75 5.88 -3.48 2.90
C LEU A 75 6.61 -4.26 1.80
N TYR A 76 7.82 -3.84 1.49
CA TYR A 76 8.56 -4.37 0.36
C TYR A 76 9.84 -5.09 0.82
N THR A 77 10.11 -6.24 0.23
CA THR A 77 11.41 -6.91 0.35
C THR A 77 11.77 -7.60 -0.96
N ARG A 78 13.04 -7.99 -1.13
CA ARG A 78 13.54 -8.58 -2.36
C ARG A 78 14.27 -9.89 -2.09
N LEU A 79 13.92 -10.92 -2.83
CA LEU A 79 14.60 -12.21 -2.80
C LEU A 79 15.98 -12.15 -3.46
N GLU A 80 16.86 -12.99 -2.93
CA GLU A 80 18.14 -13.29 -3.56
C GLU A 80 17.93 -13.90 -4.96
N LEU A 81 18.91 -13.68 -5.84
CA LEU A 81 18.83 -14.15 -7.22
C LEU A 81 18.84 -15.68 -7.26
N GLY A 82 17.84 -16.27 -7.91
CA GLY A 82 17.71 -17.72 -8.04
C GLY A 82 17.13 -18.45 -6.82
N LYS A 83 16.64 -17.72 -5.81
CA LYS A 83 15.90 -18.32 -4.69
C LYS A 83 14.41 -18.05 -4.79
N THR A 84 13.62 -19.04 -4.40
CA THR A 84 12.16 -18.88 -4.27
C THR A 84 11.79 -18.29 -2.91
N PHE A 85 10.58 -17.75 -2.81
CA PHE A 85 10.01 -17.26 -1.56
C PHE A 85 10.02 -18.35 -0.49
N THR A 86 9.45 -19.52 -0.79
CA THR A 86 9.35 -20.63 0.14
C THR A 86 10.73 -21.05 0.67
N GLU A 87 11.71 -21.26 -0.20
CA GLU A 87 13.06 -21.64 0.21
C GLU A 87 13.72 -20.59 1.11
N THR A 88 13.53 -19.30 0.80
CA THR A 88 14.11 -18.20 1.56
C THR A 88 13.50 -18.12 2.96
N PHE A 89 12.17 -18.16 3.07
CA PHE A 89 11.48 -18.00 4.35
C PHE A 89 11.51 -19.26 5.21
N GLU A 90 11.53 -20.46 4.62
CA GLU A 90 11.79 -21.70 5.38
C GLU A 90 13.21 -21.73 5.94
N ALA A 91 14.21 -21.28 5.18
CA ALA A 91 15.59 -21.18 5.67
C ALA A 91 15.74 -20.16 6.83
N LEU A 92 14.86 -19.16 6.88
CA LEU A 92 14.74 -18.21 7.99
C LEU A 92 13.88 -18.73 9.17
N GLY A 93 13.42 -19.98 9.09
CA GLY A 93 12.68 -20.66 10.15
C GLY A 93 11.17 -20.40 10.15
N VAL A 94 10.61 -19.79 9.09
CA VAL A 94 9.16 -19.63 8.93
C VAL A 94 8.56 -20.95 8.45
N PRO A 95 7.67 -21.61 9.21
CA PRO A 95 7.02 -22.83 8.74
C PRO A 95 6.01 -22.51 7.64
N VAL A 96 5.85 -23.40 6.65
CA VAL A 96 4.88 -23.24 5.56
C VAL A 96 3.44 -23.04 6.07
N SER A 97 3.10 -23.62 7.22
CA SER A 97 1.80 -23.43 7.88
C SER A 97 1.53 -21.99 8.34
N ALA A 98 2.58 -21.17 8.51
CA ALA A 98 2.47 -19.76 8.85
C ALA A 98 2.39 -18.86 7.62
N PHE A 99 2.51 -19.41 6.41
CA PHE A 99 2.42 -18.60 5.20
C PHE A 99 1.00 -18.11 4.98
N PRO A 100 0.80 -16.79 4.84
CA PRO A 100 -0.48 -16.23 4.44
C PRO A 100 -0.78 -16.56 2.97
N PRO A 101 -2.00 -16.29 2.50
CA PRO A 101 -2.35 -16.40 1.09
C PRO A 101 -1.33 -15.69 0.20
N LEU A 102 -0.79 -16.43 -0.77
CA LEU A 102 0.28 -15.98 -1.66
C LEU A 102 -0.21 -15.91 -3.10
N ARG A 103 0.10 -14.81 -3.80
CA ARG A 103 -0.12 -14.64 -5.24
C ARG A 103 1.21 -14.40 -5.93
N VAL A 104 1.38 -15.02 -7.08
CA VAL A 104 2.54 -14.82 -7.96
C VAL A 104 2.04 -14.20 -9.25
N GLU A 105 2.59 -13.04 -9.60
CA GLU A 105 2.37 -12.37 -10.88
C GLU A 105 3.67 -12.51 -11.70
N GLU A 106 3.60 -13.33 -12.74
CA GLU A 106 4.64 -13.48 -13.76
C GLU A 106 4.13 -12.77 -15.01
N ASP A 107 4.67 -11.58 -15.31
CA ASP A 107 4.46 -10.87 -16.58
C ASP A 107 5.43 -11.39 -17.66
#